data_AF-A0A535W259-F1
#
_entry.id   AF-A0A535W259-F1
#
_cell.length_a   1.000
_cell.length_b   1.000
_cell.length_c   1.000
_cell.angle_alpha   90.00
_cell.angle_beta   90.00
_cell.angle_gamma   90.00
#
_symmetry.space_group_name_H-M   'P 1'
#
loop_
_entity.id
_entity.type
_entity.pdbx_description
1 polymer ?
#
loop_
_entity_poly.entity_id
_entity_poly.type
_entity_poly.pdbx_seq_one_letter_code
_entity_poly.pdbx_strand_id
1 'polypeptide(L)'
;MFRSALERRSFTGTDPARRPVIVANPPGDRRFLALIRAGLRSGAALPEQLKAILRTRYPLAIVRPRELAGERIAVWYVYREGHWIGSDADAHT
;
A
#
# COMPACT_ATOMS: atom_id res chain seq x y z
N MET A 1 10.34 18.79 27.01
CA MET A 1 8.95 18.90 27.50
C MET A 1 8.01 18.90 26.30
N PHE A 2 6.93 18.12 26.42
CA PHE A 2 6.00 17.69 25.37
C PHE A 2 5.08 18.77 24.78
N ARG A 3 4.58 18.46 23.56
CA ARG A 3 3.20 18.64 22.98
C ARG A 3 3.33 19.19 21.55
N SER A 4 2.74 18.62 20.50
CA SER A 4 1.31 18.33 20.29
C SER A 4 1.19 17.27 19.18
N ALA A 5 0.54 16.12 19.38
CA ALA A 5 -0.90 15.93 19.23
C ALA A 5 -1.46 16.48 17.90
N LEU A 6 -1.04 15.93 16.76
CA LEU A 6 -1.80 16.09 15.52
C LEU A 6 -2.88 15.01 15.48
N GLU A 7 -4.04 15.45 15.94
CA GLU A 7 -5.39 14.93 15.73
C GLU A 7 -5.50 13.69 14.85
N ARG A 8 -5.99 12.63 15.48
CA ARG A 8 -6.73 11.54 14.86
C ARG A 8 -7.95 12.13 14.14
N ARG A 9 -7.78 12.60 12.91
CA ARG A 9 -8.91 12.71 11.99
C ARG A 9 -9.04 11.37 11.30
N SER A 10 -9.82 10.50 11.93
CA SER A 10 -10.34 9.30 11.32
C SER A 10 -11.04 9.68 10.02
N PHE A 11 -10.38 9.43 8.89
CA PHE A 11 -11.04 9.49 7.59
C PHE A 11 -11.88 8.21 7.46
N THR A 12 -13.13 8.26 7.95
CA THR A 12 -14.14 7.23 7.73
C THR A 12 -14.62 7.33 6.30
N GLY A 13 -13.81 6.85 5.37
CA GLY A 13 -14.08 6.92 3.93
C GLY A 13 -13.62 5.68 3.16
N THR A 14 -13.44 4.54 3.83
CA THR A 14 -13.32 3.26 3.13
C THR A 14 -14.73 2.79 2.84
N ASP A 15 -15.29 3.18 1.70
CA ASP A 15 -16.37 2.39 1.10
C ASP A 15 -15.77 1.02 0.75
N PRO A 16 -16.10 -0.05 1.49
CA PRO A 16 -15.47 -1.36 1.28
C PRO A 16 -15.87 -1.98 -0.08
N ALA A 17 -16.84 -1.39 -0.79
CA ALA A 17 -17.32 -1.87 -2.07
C ALA A 17 -16.42 -1.49 -3.25
N ARG A 18 -15.49 -0.53 -3.10
CA ARG A 18 -14.57 -0.12 -4.18
C ARG A 18 -13.19 -0.74 -4.02
N ARG A 19 -12.83 -1.60 -4.97
CA ARG A 19 -11.47 -2.17 -5.05
C ARG A 19 -10.44 -1.04 -5.22
N PRO A 20 -9.35 -1.03 -4.45
CA PRO A 20 -8.33 0.00 -4.58
C PRO A 20 -7.51 -0.18 -5.86
N VAL A 21 -7.06 0.94 -6.43
CA VAL A 21 -5.99 0.95 -7.43
C VAL A 21 -4.67 0.69 -6.70
N ILE A 22 -3.90 -0.29 -7.19
CA ILE A 22 -2.61 -0.63 -6.58
C ILE A 22 -1.46 -0.05 -7.41
N VAL A 23 -0.56 0.67 -6.75
CA VAL A 23 0.75 1.04 -7.28
C VAL A 23 1.80 0.26 -6.50
N ALA A 24 2.37 -0.77 -7.13
CA ALA A 24 3.32 -1.67 -6.48
C ALA A 24 4.76 -1.34 -6.88
N ASN A 25 5.66 -1.46 -5.91
CA ASN A 25 7.09 -1.34 -6.10
C ASN A 25 7.84 -2.51 -5.42
N PRO A 26 8.72 -3.23 -6.13
CA PRO A 26 9.07 -3.03 -7.54
C PRO A 26 7.96 -3.43 -8.54
N PRO A 27 7.81 -2.69 -9.66
CA PRO A 27 6.77 -2.97 -10.65
C PRO A 27 7.00 -4.27 -11.44
N GLY A 28 8.25 -4.76 -11.49
CA GLY A 28 8.62 -5.98 -12.21
C GLY A 28 8.54 -7.29 -11.40
N ASP A 29 8.35 -7.23 -10.09
CA ASP A 29 8.33 -8.46 -9.27
C ASP A 29 7.00 -9.20 -9.41
N ARG A 30 6.99 -10.18 -10.34
CA ARG A 30 5.82 -11.01 -10.64
C ARG A 30 5.31 -11.79 -9.43
N ARG A 31 6.17 -12.23 -8.52
CA ARG A 31 5.78 -13.01 -7.32
C ARG A 31 5.09 -12.10 -6.31
N PHE A 32 5.62 -10.90 -6.10
CA PHE A 32 5.01 -9.90 -5.23
C PHE A 32 3.65 -9.47 -5.76
N LEU A 33 3.57 -9.13 -7.07
CA LEU A 33 2.31 -8.77 -7.72
C LEU A 33 1.26 -9.90 -7.65
N ALA A 34 1.67 -11.16 -7.78
CA ALA A 34 0.77 -12.31 -7.66
C ALA A 34 0.19 -12.42 -6.24
N LEU A 35 1.01 -12.20 -5.21
CA LEU A 35 0.57 -12.23 -3.82
C LEU A 35 -0.40 -11.08 -3.49
N ILE A 36 -0.12 -9.87 -4.00
CA ILE A 36 -1.05 -8.72 -3.89
C ILE A 36 -2.41 -9.08 -4.50
N ARG A 37 -2.42 -9.57 -5.74
CA ARG A 37 -3.66 -9.97 -6.42
C ARG A 37 -4.40 -11.07 -5.68
N ALA A 38 -3.69 -12.04 -5.10
CA ALA A 38 -4.28 -13.10 -4.31
C ALA A 38 -4.95 -12.54 -3.05
N GLY A 39 -4.26 -11.68 -2.29
CA GLY A 39 -4.82 -11.06 -1.08
C GLY A 39 -6.08 -10.24 -1.36
N LEU A 40 -6.10 -9.46 -2.45
CA LEU A 40 -7.29 -8.71 -2.86
C LEU A 40 -8.45 -9.64 -3.28
N ARG A 41 -8.18 -10.74 -3.99
CA ARG A 41 -9.21 -11.73 -4.35
C ARG A 41 -9.76 -12.46 -3.13
N SER A 42 -8.93 -12.70 -2.11
CA SER A 42 -9.34 -13.30 -0.84
C SER A 42 -10.10 -12.33 0.08
N GLY A 43 -10.32 -11.08 -0.34
CA GLY A 43 -11.16 -10.13 0.38
C GLY A 43 -10.43 -9.13 1.27
N ALA A 44 -9.13 -8.92 1.10
CA ALA A 44 -8.43 -7.82 1.78
C ALA A 44 -9.00 -6.46 1.33
N ALA A 45 -9.89 -5.89 2.16
CA ALA A 45 -10.58 -4.62 1.91
C ALA A 45 -9.88 -3.42 2.56
N LEU A 46 -8.99 -3.68 3.53
CA LEU A 46 -8.23 -2.67 4.24
C LEU A 46 -6.71 -2.78 3.96
N PRO A 47 -5.98 -1.65 3.93
CA PRO A 47 -4.52 -1.66 3.73
C PRO A 47 -3.79 -2.59 4.71
N GLU A 48 -4.23 -2.59 5.96
CA GLU A 48 -3.65 -3.37 7.05
C GLU A 48 -3.82 -4.88 6.87
N GLN A 49 -4.95 -5.31 6.31
CA GLN A 49 -5.19 -6.72 5.97
C GLN A 49 -4.25 -7.18 4.86
N LEU A 50 -4.13 -6.37 3.80
CA LEU A 50 -3.21 -6.68 2.71
C LEU A 50 -1.75 -6.69 3.22
N LYS A 51 -1.36 -5.74 4.07
CA LYS A 51 -0.02 -5.70 4.69
C LYS A 51 0.27 -6.97 5.48
N ALA A 52 -0.67 -7.43 6.31
CA ALA A 52 -0.51 -8.66 7.09
C ALA A 52 -0.27 -9.88 6.18
N ILE A 53 -1.05 -10.01 5.10
CA ILE A 53 -0.88 -11.08 4.10
C ILE A 53 0.51 -11.01 3.45
N LEU A 54 0.93 -9.83 2.98
CA LEU A 54 2.22 -9.66 2.31
C LEU A 54 3.40 -10.00 3.24
N ARG A 55 3.31 -9.64 4.52
CA ARG A 55 4.36 -9.88 5.52
C ARG A 55 4.59 -11.34 5.86
N THR A 56 3.68 -12.25 5.47
CA THR A 56 3.92 -13.71 5.56
C THR A 56 5.10 -14.16 4.68
N ARG A 57 5.40 -13.42 3.61
CA ARG A 57 6.46 -13.74 2.64
C ARG A 57 7.48 -12.62 2.45
N TYR A 58 7.07 -11.37 2.65
CA TYR A 58 7.89 -10.17 2.50
C TYR A 58 7.85 -9.36 3.79
N PRO A 59 8.70 -9.66 4.78
CA PRO A 59 8.58 -9.13 6.14
C PRO A 59 8.62 -7.59 6.24
N LEU A 60 9.29 -6.95 5.28
CA LEU A 60 9.42 -5.49 5.19
C LEU A 60 8.25 -4.82 4.44
N ALA A 61 7.31 -5.59 3.91
CA ALA A 61 6.24 -5.04 3.09
C ALA A 61 5.38 -4.04 3.86
N ILE A 62 5.09 -2.91 3.21
CA ILE A 62 4.14 -1.91 3.71
C ILE A 62 3.10 -1.58 2.64
N VAL A 63 1.90 -1.22 3.10
CA VAL A 63 0.81 -0.72 2.26
C VAL A 63 0.43 0.65 2.80
N ARG A 64 0.51 1.68 1.97
CA ARG A 64 0.16 3.04 2.34
C ARG A 64 -1.03 3.51 1.50
N PRO A 65 -2.19 3.80 2.12
CA PRO A 65 -3.27 4.47 1.40
C PRO A 65 -2.79 5.87 0.99
N ARG A 66 -3.15 6.29 -0.22
CA ARG A 66 -3.04 7.66 -0.66
C ARG A 66 -4.25 8.40 -0.15
N GLU A 67 -4.03 9.36 0.75
CA GLU A 67 -5.09 10.23 1.24
C GLU A 67 -5.09 11.51 0.40
N LEU A 68 -5.90 11.52 -0.67
CA LEU A 68 -6.24 12.75 -1.37
C LEU A 68 -7.63 13.21 -0.94
N ALA A 69 -7.71 14.43 -0.40
CA ALA A 69 -8.98 15.03 -0.03
C ALA A 69 -9.88 15.17 -1.27
N GLY A 70 -11.08 14.58 -1.23
CA GLY A 70 -12.09 14.68 -2.28
C GLY A 70 -12.05 13.60 -3.37
N GLU A 71 -11.12 12.64 -3.31
CA GLU A 71 -11.01 11.61 -4.34
C GLU A 71 -11.92 10.40 -4.04
N ARG A 72 -12.76 9.99 -5.00
CA ARG A 72 -13.71 8.85 -4.84
C ARG A 72 -13.05 7.48 -5.11
N ILE A 73 -11.74 7.45 -5.29
CA ILE A 73 -10.95 6.27 -5.67
C ILE A 73 -9.91 6.03 -4.58
N ALA A 74 -9.91 4.83 -4.00
CA ALA A 74 -8.85 4.42 -3.10
C ALA A 74 -7.62 4.03 -3.93
N VAL A 75 -6.47 4.65 -3.66
CA VAL A 75 -5.17 4.26 -4.25
C VAL A 75 -4.26 3.78 -3.13
N TRP A 76 -3.64 2.61 -3.28
CA TRP A 76 -2.68 2.08 -2.32
C TRP A 76 -1.30 1.95 -2.95
N TYR A 77 -0.31 2.58 -2.33
CA TYR A 77 1.10 2.34 -2.61
C TYR A 77 1.57 1.11 -1.83
N VAL A 78 2.16 0.14 -2.53
CA VAL A 78 2.55 -1.15 -1.96
C VAL A 78 4.04 -1.37 -2.20
N TYR A 79 4.83 -1.36 -1.12
CA TYR A 79 6.29 -1.48 -1.19
C TYR A 79 6.72 -2.84 -0.63
N ARG A 80 7.49 -3.60 -1.40
CA ARG A 80 8.03 -4.90 -0.97
C ARG A 80 9.05 -4.77 0.16
N GLU A 81 9.95 -3.80 0.03
CA GLU A 81 11.08 -3.58 0.96
C GLU A 81 10.81 -2.47 1.98
N GLY A 82 9.57 -2.00 2.09
CA GLY A 82 9.22 -0.89 2.97
C GLY A 82 9.62 0.49 2.45
N HIS A 83 10.35 0.56 1.33
CA HIS A 83 10.78 1.78 0.66
C HIS A 83 10.64 1.66 -0.87
N TRP A 84 10.72 2.81 -1.54
CA TRP A 84 10.83 2.84 -3.00
C TRP A 84 12.19 2.27 -3.42
N ILE A 85 12.21 1.42 -4.45
CA ILE A 85 13.45 0.94 -5.05
C ILE A 85 13.44 1.42 -6.49
N GLY A 86 14.45 2.19 -6.86
CA GLY A 86 14.62 2.64 -8.24
C GLY A 86 14.70 1.43 -9.17
N SER A 87 14.24 1.61 -10.40
CA SER A 87 14.73 0.71 -11.44
C SER A 87 16.19 1.15 -11.67
N ASP A 88 17.12 0.21 -11.80
CA ASP A 88 18.54 0.50 -12.06
C ASP A 88 18.81 1.33 -13.35
N ALA A 89 17.75 1.82 -14.02
CA ALA A 89 17.78 2.75 -15.15
C ALA A 89 18.07 4.21 -14.76
N ASP A 90 17.97 4.59 -13.47
CA ASP A 90 18.25 5.96 -13.01
C ASP A 90 19.73 6.17 -12.59
N ALA A 91 20.58 5.14 -12.71
CA ALA A 91 22.00 5.19 -12.37
C ALA A 91 22.86 5.41 -13.62
N HIS A 92 22.69 6.53 -14.33
CA HIS A 92 23.68 7.07 -15.27
C HIS A 92 23.57 8.59 -15.33
N THR A 93 24.41 9.28 -14.57
CA THR A 93 25.10 10.55 -14.94
C THR A 93 26.28 10.72 -14.03
#